data_AF-A0A945J2U1-F1
#
_entry.id   AF-A0A945J2U1-F1
#
_cell.length_a   1.000
_cell.length_b   1.000
_cell.length_c   1.000
_cell.angle_alpha   90.00
_cell.angle_beta   90.00
_cell.angle_gamma   90.00
#
_symmetry.space_group_name_H-M   'P 1'
#
loop_
_entity.id
_entity.type
_entity.pdbx_description
1 polymer ?
#
loop_
_entity_poly.entity_id
_entity_poly.type
_entity_poly.pdbx_seq_one_letter_code
_entity_poly.pdbx_strand_id
1 'polypeptide(L)'
;SGGCPAATHYSRISPEGNLTPCPFIEESVGNLKANSFKDLWENAPLMVELRDRKGLEGKCGSCEFTAICSGCRARAFAETGNYMDPDPSCDYEPGKYGGKAITLKVEDTLGLEVDFQTQWTPEAKGRLERIPSFARGMVVKGIEKYAAERDIRLIDEAVVKKSREEMIEKRGAMFPFLKKFINSEKL
;
A
#
# COMPACT_ATOMS: atom_id res chain seq x y z
N SER A 1 0.14 0.55 2.09
CA SER A 1 1.54 0.39 2.53
C SER A 1 1.71 1.09 3.87
N GLY A 2 2.03 0.34 4.94
CA GLY A 2 2.40 0.93 6.24
C GLY A 2 3.92 1.09 6.37
N GLY A 3 4.38 1.73 7.46
CA GLY A 3 5.79 1.87 7.84
C GLY A 3 6.31 3.31 7.72
N CYS A 4 7.61 3.49 7.91
CA CYS A 4 8.26 4.80 7.75
C CYS A 4 8.06 5.33 6.33
N PRO A 5 7.47 6.52 6.15
CA PRO A 5 7.21 7.08 4.83
C PRO A 5 8.43 7.79 4.22
N ALA A 6 9.51 7.96 4.99
CA ALA A 6 10.75 8.58 4.55
C ALA A 6 11.31 7.82 3.33
N ALA A 7 11.71 8.55 2.29
CA ALA A 7 12.26 8.01 1.05
C ALA A 7 11.35 7.00 0.28
N THR A 8 10.12 6.74 0.75
CA THR A 8 9.20 5.77 0.14
C THR A 8 7.95 6.43 -0.42
N HIS A 9 7.33 7.33 0.37
CA HIS A 9 6.08 7.99 0.00
C HIS A 9 6.24 9.50 -0.15
N TYR A 10 7.20 10.10 0.57
CA TYR A 10 7.50 11.52 0.46
C TYR A 10 8.96 11.82 0.81
N SER A 11 9.37 13.06 0.50
CA SER A 11 10.59 13.73 0.95
C SER A 11 10.29 15.19 1.27
N ARG A 12 11.21 15.88 1.96
CA ARG A 12 11.13 17.33 2.20
C ARG A 12 12.16 18.05 1.35
N ILE A 13 11.74 19.17 0.76
CA ILE A 13 12.60 20.12 0.07
C ILE A 13 12.70 21.39 0.93
N SER A 14 13.91 21.82 1.25
CA SER A 14 14.14 23.08 1.99
C SER A 14 14.07 24.30 1.05
N PRO A 15 13.87 25.53 1.57
CA PRO A 15 13.91 26.76 0.77
C PRO A 15 15.21 26.95 -0.02
N GLU A 16 16.32 26.44 0.50
CA GLU A 16 17.64 26.49 -0.14
C GLU A 16 17.77 25.50 -1.32
N GLY A 17 16.80 24.58 -1.45
CA GLY A 17 16.74 23.54 -2.47
C GLY A 17 17.28 22.18 -2.01
N ASN A 18 17.59 22.00 -0.72
CA ASN A 18 18.11 20.74 -0.20
C ASN A 18 17.01 19.68 -0.10
N LEU A 19 17.32 18.45 -0.51
CA LEU A 19 16.41 17.31 -0.40
C LEU A 19 16.75 16.48 0.84
N THR A 20 15.75 16.22 1.68
CA THR A 20 15.87 15.40 2.89
C THR A 20 14.84 14.27 2.87
N PRO A 21 15.13 13.08 3.43
CA PRO A 21 14.21 11.94 3.37
C PRO A 21 12.89 12.16 4.11
N CYS A 22 12.90 12.95 5.19
CA CYS A 22 11.71 13.37 5.93
C CYS A 22 11.96 14.70 6.65
N PRO A 23 10.96 15.37 7.25
CA PRO A 23 11.15 16.69 7.85
C PRO A 23 11.99 16.65 9.13
N PHE A 24 12.11 15.46 9.74
CA PHE A 24 12.81 15.20 10.99
C PHE A 24 14.23 14.63 10.79
N ILE A 25 14.63 14.36 9.55
CA ILE A 25 16.02 13.98 9.20
C ILE A 25 16.63 15.21 8.54
N GLU A 26 17.57 15.85 9.23
CA GLU A 26 18.20 17.09 8.74
C GLU A 26 19.27 16.84 7.68
N GLU A 27 19.78 15.60 7.60
CA GLU A 27 20.79 15.22 6.62
C GLU A 27 20.24 15.34 5.19
N SER A 28 20.85 16.26 4.43
CA SER A 28 20.53 16.48 3.03
C SER A 28 21.19 15.41 2.17
N VAL A 29 20.41 14.80 1.28
CA VAL A 29 20.91 13.85 0.29
C VAL A 29 21.39 14.52 -1.00
N GLY A 30 21.25 15.84 -1.11
CA GLY A 30 21.65 16.63 -2.28
C GLY A 30 20.83 17.91 -2.45
N ASN A 31 21.19 18.74 -3.44
CA ASN A 31 20.48 19.98 -3.72
C ASN A 31 19.89 19.99 -5.14
N LEU A 32 18.61 20.33 -5.26
CA LEU A 32 17.86 20.31 -6.52
C LEU A 32 18.27 21.39 -7.52
N LYS A 33 19.12 22.34 -7.12
CA LYS A 33 19.76 23.30 -8.04
C LYS A 33 20.90 22.67 -8.84
N ALA A 34 21.47 21.56 -8.35
CA ALA A 34 22.60 20.87 -8.99
C ALA A 34 22.23 19.46 -9.48
N ASN A 35 21.30 18.78 -8.81
CA ASN A 35 20.90 17.40 -9.09
C ASN A 35 19.41 17.34 -9.46
N SER A 36 19.03 16.34 -10.26
CA SER A 36 17.61 16.09 -10.52
C SER A 36 16.95 15.42 -9.30
N PHE A 37 15.68 15.73 -9.03
CA PHE A 37 14.92 15.07 -7.97
C PHE A 37 14.89 13.54 -8.15
N LYS A 38 14.68 13.07 -9.39
CA LYS A 38 14.62 11.64 -9.72
C LYS A 38 15.91 10.92 -9.34
N ASP A 39 17.06 11.51 -9.68
CA ASP A 39 18.36 10.93 -9.39
C ASP A 39 18.61 10.83 -7.87
N LEU A 40 18.38 11.92 -7.12
CA LEU A 40 18.52 11.89 -5.67
C LEU A 40 17.52 10.91 -5.03
N TRP A 41 16.28 10.88 -5.50
CA TRP A 41 15.23 10.02 -4.97
C TRP A 41 15.54 8.53 -5.20
N GLU A 42 15.98 8.16 -6.40
CA GLU A 42 16.22 6.77 -6.78
C GLU A 42 17.58 6.24 -6.30
N ASN A 43 18.62 7.09 -6.32
CA ASN A 43 20.02 6.65 -6.22
C ASN A 43 20.78 7.16 -5.00
N ALA A 44 20.29 8.18 -4.27
CA ALA A 44 21.05 8.68 -3.13
C ALA A 44 21.20 7.57 -2.06
N PRO A 45 22.42 7.36 -1.50
CA PRO A 45 22.68 6.24 -0.60
C PRO A 45 21.69 6.13 0.57
N LEU A 46 21.43 7.24 1.27
CA LEU A 46 20.49 7.28 2.39
C LEU A 46 19.04 6.98 1.94
N MET A 47 18.62 7.44 0.76
CA MET A 47 17.28 7.15 0.23
C MET A 47 17.12 5.66 -0.09
N VAL A 48 18.17 5.02 -0.63
CA VAL A 48 18.20 3.59 -0.93
C VAL A 48 18.19 2.77 0.36
N GLU A 49 19.02 3.14 1.33
CA GLU A 49 19.10 2.50 2.65
C GLU A 49 17.75 2.54 3.38
N LEU A 50 17.12 3.71 3.47
CA LEU A 50 15.82 3.87 4.13
C LEU A 50 14.68 3.07 3.46
N ARG A 51 14.82 2.76 2.17
CA ARG A 51 13.88 1.90 1.43
C ARG A 51 14.13 0.41 1.67
N ASP A 52 15.35 0.03 2.07
CA ASP A 52 15.69 -1.37 2.30
C ASP A 52 15.24 -1.86 3.67
N ARG A 53 14.03 -2.42 3.71
CA ARG A 53 13.47 -3.01 4.94
C ARG A 53 14.23 -4.26 5.40
N LYS A 54 15.03 -4.90 4.54
CA LYS A 54 15.81 -6.08 4.92
C LYS A 54 17.04 -5.70 5.73
N GLY A 55 17.50 -4.46 5.62
CA GLY A 55 18.62 -3.93 6.40
C GLY A 55 18.26 -3.50 7.82
N LEU A 56 17.01 -3.65 8.27
CA LEU A 56 16.62 -3.27 9.63
C LEU A 56 17.33 -4.14 10.68
N GLU A 57 17.83 -3.49 11.72
CA GLU A 57 18.62 -4.12 12.76
C GLU A 57 17.79 -4.45 14.02
N GLY A 58 18.44 -5.13 14.96
CA GLY A 58 17.86 -5.50 16.25
C GLY A 58 16.54 -6.25 16.13
N LYS A 59 15.58 -5.92 17.01
CA LYS A 59 14.27 -6.59 17.03
C LYS A 59 13.45 -6.36 15.76
N CYS A 60 13.72 -5.30 15.00
CA CYS A 60 12.99 -5.01 13.76
C CYS A 60 13.43 -5.94 12.61
N GLY A 61 14.67 -6.40 12.59
CA GLY A 61 15.18 -7.31 11.55
C GLY A 61 14.48 -8.67 11.52
N SER A 62 14.04 -9.18 12.67
CA SER A 62 13.32 -10.45 12.82
C SER A 62 11.83 -10.29 13.15
N CYS A 63 11.29 -9.08 13.04
CA CYS A 63 9.91 -8.81 13.42
C CYS A 63 8.92 -9.39 12.41
N GLU A 64 7.86 -10.05 12.89
CA GLU A 64 6.79 -10.51 12.01
C GLU A 64 6.05 -9.35 11.31
N PHE A 65 6.11 -8.13 11.83
CA PHE A 65 5.44 -6.98 11.23
C PHE A 65 6.28 -6.21 10.21
N THR A 66 7.51 -6.63 9.86
CA THR A 66 8.43 -5.87 9.01
C THR A 66 7.89 -5.53 7.61
N ALA A 67 6.95 -6.33 7.08
CA ALA A 67 6.27 -6.03 5.82
C ALA A 67 5.26 -4.86 5.92
N ILE A 68 4.82 -4.51 7.13
CA ILE A 68 3.75 -3.54 7.39
C ILE A 68 4.27 -2.34 8.19
N CYS A 69 5.14 -2.59 9.15
CA CYS A 69 5.78 -1.60 10.00
C CYS A 69 7.27 -1.57 9.69
N SER A 70 7.90 -0.42 9.90
CA SER A 70 9.36 -0.28 9.90
C SER A 70 9.79 0.77 10.93
N GLY A 71 8.95 1.06 11.92
CA GLY A 71 9.18 2.13 12.90
C GLY A 71 9.40 3.52 12.27
N CYS A 72 9.89 4.46 13.06
CA CYS A 72 10.33 5.78 12.62
C CYS A 72 11.86 5.82 12.52
N ARG A 73 12.38 5.93 11.28
CA ARG A 73 13.83 6.00 11.03
C ARG A 73 14.48 7.27 11.62
N ALA A 74 13.72 8.37 11.67
CA ALA A 74 14.18 9.61 12.30
C ALA A 74 14.35 9.46 13.82
N ARG A 75 13.46 8.73 14.51
CA ARG A 75 13.61 8.47 15.96
C ARG A 75 14.78 7.53 16.25
N ALA A 76 14.90 6.45 15.46
CA ALA A 76 16.02 5.53 15.59
C ALA A 76 17.35 6.30 15.49
N PHE A 77 17.51 7.10 14.43
CA PHE A 77 18.70 7.92 14.24
C PHE A 77 18.92 8.95 15.36
N ALA A 78 17.87 9.64 15.81
CA ALA A 78 18.00 10.64 16.87
C ALA A 78 18.48 10.04 18.21
N GLU A 79 18.15 8.77 18.49
CA GLU A 79 18.53 8.10 19.73
C GLU A 79 19.88 7.38 19.62
N THR A 80 20.14 6.68 18.51
CA THR A 80 21.29 5.78 18.39
C THR A 80 22.34 6.25 17.39
N GLY A 81 22.02 7.22 16.53
CA GLY A 81 22.84 7.61 15.39
C GLY A 81 22.78 6.63 14.21
N ASN A 82 21.95 5.58 14.28
CA ASN A 82 21.76 4.62 13.18
C ASN A 82 20.32 4.67 12.67
N TYR A 83 20.14 4.91 11.37
CA TYR A 83 18.82 4.93 10.73
C TYR A 83 18.15 3.57 10.75
N MET A 84 18.92 2.47 10.76
CA MET A 84 18.42 1.10 10.61
C MET A 84 18.08 0.44 11.95
N ASP A 85 18.34 1.13 13.07
CA ASP A 85 18.03 0.63 14.40
C ASP A 85 16.52 0.55 14.70
N PRO A 86 16.12 -0.20 15.75
CA PRO A 86 14.76 -0.23 16.23
C PRO A 86 14.24 1.16 16.62
N ASP A 87 12.97 1.43 16.35
CA ASP A 87 12.30 2.62 16.86
C ASP A 87 12.12 2.49 18.39
N PRO A 88 12.68 3.42 19.20
CA PRO A 88 12.60 3.34 20.66
C PRO A 88 11.18 3.48 21.21
N SER A 89 10.23 3.98 20.43
CA SER A 89 8.81 4.05 20.83
C SER A 89 8.03 2.74 20.67
N CYS A 90 8.67 1.71 20.11
CA CYS A 90 8.04 0.42 19.87
C CYS A 90 8.21 -0.50 21.10
N ASP A 91 7.12 -0.78 21.81
CA ASP A 91 7.11 -1.72 22.95
C ASP A 91 6.90 -3.19 22.53
N TYR A 92 6.80 -3.46 21.23
CA TYR A 92 6.55 -4.80 20.72
C TYR A 92 7.82 -5.66 20.73
N GLU A 93 7.69 -6.91 21.18
CA GLU A 93 8.74 -7.92 21.13
C GLU A 93 8.38 -9.03 20.12
N PRO A 94 9.24 -9.30 19.11
CA PRO A 94 9.02 -10.34 18.11
C PRO A 94 8.81 -11.74 18.68
N GLY A 95 8.00 -12.54 17.98
CA GLY A 95 7.77 -13.97 18.28
C GLY A 95 6.35 -14.28 18.78
N LYS A 96 5.55 -13.26 19.11
CA LYS A 96 4.17 -13.45 19.61
C LYS A 96 3.23 -14.08 18.56
N TYR A 97 3.51 -13.91 17.27
CA TYR A 97 2.70 -14.44 16.16
C TYR A 97 3.44 -15.49 15.33
N GLY A 98 4.40 -16.20 15.95
CA GLY A 98 5.12 -17.30 15.33
C GLY A 98 6.34 -16.88 14.51
N GLY A 99 6.77 -15.62 14.61
CA GLY A 99 8.08 -15.16 14.10
C GLY A 99 8.24 -15.20 12.58
N LYS A 100 7.15 -15.42 11.84
CA LYS A 100 7.11 -15.36 10.38
C LYS A 100 6.54 -14.02 9.95
N ALA A 101 7.11 -13.43 8.90
CA ALA A 101 6.62 -12.17 8.34
C ALA A 101 5.12 -12.27 8.00
N ILE A 102 4.33 -11.39 8.61
CA ILE A 102 2.91 -11.19 8.36
C ILE A 102 2.80 -10.39 7.06
N THR A 103 2.40 -11.06 6.00
CA THR A 103 2.09 -10.43 4.72
C THR A 103 0.61 -10.10 4.69
N LEU A 104 0.28 -8.81 4.52
CA LEU A 104 -1.10 -8.42 4.20
C LEU A 104 -1.42 -8.97 2.82
N LYS A 105 -2.60 -9.58 2.66
CA LYS A 105 -3.04 -10.07 1.36
C LYS A 105 -3.24 -8.87 0.43
N VAL A 106 -2.91 -9.03 -0.86
CA VAL A 106 -3.05 -7.98 -1.90
C VAL A 106 -4.46 -7.39 -1.91
N GLU A 107 -5.45 -8.23 -1.65
CA GLU A 107 -6.87 -7.89 -1.49
C GLU A 107 -7.20 -6.89 -0.37
N ASP A 108 -6.33 -6.73 0.63
CA ASP A 108 -6.46 -5.78 1.74
C ASP A 108 -5.57 -4.52 1.53
N THR A 109 -4.87 -4.42 0.41
CA THR A 109 -3.96 -3.31 0.10
C THR A 109 -4.51 -2.41 -1.00
N LEU A 110 -4.60 -1.11 -0.73
CA LEU A 110 -5.12 -0.12 -1.67
C LEU A 110 -4.13 0.10 -2.83
N GLY A 111 -4.58 -0.14 -4.07
CA GLY A 111 -3.92 0.35 -5.29
C GLY A 111 -2.94 -0.61 -5.98
N LEU A 112 -2.87 -1.88 -5.59
CA LEU A 112 -2.13 -2.91 -6.33
C LEU A 112 -2.94 -3.50 -7.49
N GLU A 113 -2.24 -4.09 -8.46
CA GLU A 113 -2.85 -4.82 -9.57
C GLU A 113 -3.70 -5.98 -9.05
N VAL A 114 -4.83 -6.20 -9.71
CA VAL A 114 -5.81 -7.19 -9.29
C VAL A 114 -5.48 -8.53 -9.93
N ASP A 115 -5.22 -9.54 -9.11
CA ASP A 115 -5.09 -10.91 -9.57
C ASP A 115 -6.50 -11.53 -9.73
N PHE A 116 -6.77 -12.10 -10.90
CA PHE A 116 -8.06 -12.70 -11.23
C PHE A 116 -7.97 -14.21 -10.98
N GLN A 117 -8.65 -14.69 -9.94
CA GLN A 117 -8.65 -16.12 -9.60
C GLN A 117 -9.58 -16.92 -10.51
N THR A 118 -10.59 -16.28 -11.09
CA THR A 118 -11.60 -16.90 -11.97
C THR A 118 -11.42 -16.47 -13.43
N GLN A 119 -12.07 -17.16 -14.38
CA GLN A 119 -12.12 -16.70 -15.77
C GLN A 119 -13.11 -15.55 -15.93
N TRP A 120 -12.67 -14.47 -16.58
CA TRP A 120 -13.46 -13.28 -16.86
C TRP A 120 -13.49 -13.01 -18.37
N THR A 121 -14.64 -12.59 -18.90
CA THR A 121 -14.72 -12.14 -20.29
C THR A 121 -14.03 -10.78 -20.48
N PRO A 122 -13.51 -10.46 -21.69
CA PRO A 122 -12.90 -9.15 -21.97
C PRO A 122 -13.84 -7.97 -21.68
N GLU A 123 -15.13 -8.13 -21.94
CA GLU A 123 -16.15 -7.10 -21.74
C GLU A 123 -16.36 -6.84 -20.23
N ALA A 124 -16.39 -7.90 -19.43
CA ALA A 124 -16.48 -7.80 -17.98
C ALA A 124 -15.22 -7.13 -17.38
N LYS A 125 -14.03 -7.44 -17.90
CA LYS A 125 -12.78 -6.77 -17.51
C LYS A 125 -12.78 -5.28 -17.86
N GLY A 126 -13.27 -4.90 -19.05
CA GLY A 126 -13.35 -3.50 -19.49
C GLY A 126 -14.20 -2.63 -18.55
N ARG A 127 -15.21 -3.19 -17.89
CA ARG A 127 -15.99 -2.45 -16.87
C ARG A 127 -15.19 -2.16 -15.60
N LEU A 128 -14.25 -3.03 -15.22
CA LEU A 128 -13.41 -2.83 -14.04
C LEU A 128 -12.42 -1.68 -14.19
N GLU A 129 -12.04 -1.33 -15.42
CA GLU A 129 -11.14 -0.21 -15.69
C GLU A 129 -11.72 1.13 -15.22
N ARG A 130 -13.06 1.26 -15.23
CA ARG A 130 -13.76 2.46 -14.76
C ARG A 130 -13.78 2.61 -13.24
N ILE A 131 -13.45 1.54 -12.51
CA ILE A 131 -13.33 1.55 -11.06
C ILE A 131 -11.94 2.10 -10.71
N PRO A 132 -11.83 3.08 -9.79
CA PRO A 132 -10.55 3.56 -9.31
C PRO A 132 -9.66 2.41 -8.83
N SER A 133 -8.36 2.47 -9.12
CA SER A 133 -7.40 1.39 -8.84
C SER A 133 -7.43 0.92 -7.38
N PHE A 134 -7.63 1.84 -6.43
CA PHE A 134 -7.70 1.53 -5.00
C PHE A 134 -8.94 0.72 -4.59
N ALA A 135 -10.02 0.75 -5.37
CA ALA A 135 -11.26 0.02 -5.08
C ALA A 135 -11.44 -1.24 -5.94
N ARG A 136 -10.66 -1.36 -7.02
CA ARG A 136 -10.84 -2.42 -8.03
C ARG A 136 -10.69 -3.83 -7.44
N GLY A 137 -9.70 -4.05 -6.58
CA GLY A 137 -9.47 -5.36 -5.94
C GLY A 137 -10.64 -5.80 -5.05
N MET A 138 -11.20 -4.88 -4.25
CA MET A 138 -12.36 -5.18 -3.40
C MET A 138 -13.59 -5.58 -4.22
N VAL A 139 -13.81 -4.92 -5.35
CA VAL A 139 -14.94 -5.21 -6.24
C VAL A 139 -14.76 -6.56 -6.93
N VAL A 140 -13.58 -6.84 -7.48
CA VAL A 140 -13.29 -8.14 -8.12
C VAL A 140 -13.49 -9.28 -7.14
N LYS A 141 -12.94 -9.17 -5.91
CA LYS A 141 -13.14 -10.18 -4.86
C LYS A 141 -14.62 -10.38 -4.51
N GLY A 142 -15.39 -9.29 -4.44
CA GLY A 142 -16.84 -9.35 -4.20
C GLY A 142 -17.58 -10.13 -5.31
N ILE A 143 -17.21 -9.90 -6.56
CA ILE A 143 -17.78 -10.57 -7.73
C ILE A 143 -17.35 -12.03 -7.81
N GLU A 144 -16.07 -12.33 -7.58
CA GLU A 144 -15.56 -13.71 -7.55
C GLU A 144 -16.17 -14.51 -6.42
N LYS A 145 -16.35 -13.90 -5.24
CA LYS A 145 -17.07 -14.53 -4.13
C LYS A 145 -18.53 -14.82 -4.50
N TYR A 146 -19.21 -13.87 -5.13
CA TYR A 146 -20.58 -14.06 -5.63
C TYR A 146 -20.68 -15.23 -6.63
N ALA A 147 -19.71 -15.32 -7.53
CA ALA A 147 -19.62 -16.37 -8.53
C ALA A 147 -19.34 -17.74 -7.89
N ALA A 148 -18.39 -17.80 -6.94
CA ALA A 148 -18.05 -19.01 -6.21
C ALA A 148 -19.22 -19.57 -5.38
N GLU A 149 -20.01 -18.70 -4.72
CA GLU A 149 -21.21 -19.10 -3.97
C GLU A 149 -22.32 -19.71 -4.85
N ARG A 150 -22.23 -19.53 -6.18
CA ARG A 150 -23.24 -19.95 -7.17
C ARG A 150 -22.67 -20.91 -8.21
N ASP A 151 -21.48 -21.45 -7.97
CA ASP A 151 -20.77 -22.36 -8.88
C ASP A 151 -20.57 -21.80 -10.31
N ILE A 152 -20.50 -20.47 -10.45
CA ILE A 152 -20.29 -19.80 -11.73
C ILE A 152 -18.79 -19.76 -12.04
N ARG A 153 -18.38 -20.40 -13.15
CA ARG A 153 -16.96 -20.51 -13.55
C ARG A 153 -16.49 -19.40 -14.49
N LEU A 154 -17.42 -18.72 -15.17
CA LEU A 154 -17.13 -17.64 -16.12
C LEU A 154 -17.88 -16.39 -15.69
N ILE A 155 -17.14 -15.33 -15.40
CA ILE A 155 -17.69 -14.03 -15.01
C ILE A 155 -17.88 -13.19 -16.27
N ASP A 156 -19.14 -13.06 -16.69
CA ASP A 156 -19.60 -12.21 -17.77
C ASP A 156 -20.25 -10.91 -17.25
N GLU A 157 -20.71 -10.06 -18.16
CA GLU A 157 -21.37 -8.81 -17.79
C GLU A 157 -22.64 -8.98 -16.95
N ALA A 158 -23.38 -10.08 -17.14
CA ALA A 158 -24.62 -10.33 -16.43
C ALA A 158 -24.34 -10.69 -14.97
N VAL A 159 -23.29 -11.46 -14.71
CA VAL A 159 -22.80 -11.79 -13.36
C VAL A 159 -22.32 -10.53 -12.64
N VAL A 160 -21.57 -9.66 -13.31
CA VAL A 160 -21.13 -8.38 -12.75
C VAL A 160 -22.34 -7.51 -12.37
N LYS A 161 -23.36 -7.41 -13.24
CA LYS A 161 -24.56 -6.61 -12.97
C LYS A 161 -25.37 -7.16 -11.78
N LYS A 162 -25.64 -8.47 -11.77
CA LYS A 162 -26.41 -9.13 -10.70
C LYS A 162 -25.70 -9.05 -9.35
N SER A 163 -24.39 -9.25 -9.33
CA SER A 163 -23.59 -9.14 -8.09
C SER A 163 -23.65 -7.72 -7.52
N ARG A 164 -23.61 -6.68 -8.36
CA ARG A 164 -23.77 -5.28 -7.95
C ARG A 164 -25.15 -5.02 -7.34
N GLU A 165 -26.22 -5.47 -7.99
CA GLU A 165 -27.59 -5.29 -7.52
C GLU A 165 -27.77 -5.92 -6.13
N GLU A 166 -27.33 -7.17 -5.96
CA GLU A 166 -27.42 -7.87 -4.67
C GLU A 166 -26.50 -7.26 -3.58
N MET A 167 -25.33 -6.74 -3.97
CA MET A 167 -24.45 -6.01 -3.04
C MET A 167 -25.06 -4.69 -2.58
N ILE A 168 -25.76 -3.95 -3.45
CA ILE A 168 -26.45 -2.71 -3.09
C ILE A 168 -27.61 -3.02 -2.13
N GLU A 169 -28.35 -4.10 -2.38
CA GLU A 169 -29.47 -4.52 -1.56
C GLU A 169 -29.02 -4.99 -0.16
N LYS A 170 -27.94 -5.77 -0.07
CA LYS A 170 -27.41 -6.29 1.22
C LYS A 170 -26.61 -5.29 2.05
N ARG A 171 -25.95 -4.29 1.44
CA ARG A 171 -24.92 -3.43 2.09
C ARG A 171 -25.15 -1.92 1.98
N GLY A 172 -26.38 -1.48 1.71
CA GLY A 172 -26.77 -0.07 1.49
C GLY A 172 -26.33 1.00 2.52
N ALA A 173 -25.61 0.65 3.59
CA ALA A 173 -25.18 1.54 4.67
C ALA A 173 -23.65 1.60 4.96
N MET A 174 -22.77 0.82 4.31
CA MET A 174 -21.36 0.74 4.77
C MET A 174 -20.38 1.74 4.13
N PHE A 175 -20.66 2.28 2.93
CA PHE A 175 -19.78 3.26 2.27
C PHE A 175 -20.57 4.37 1.55
N PRO A 176 -20.97 5.43 2.27
CA PRO A 176 -21.74 6.55 1.71
C PRO A 176 -21.05 7.25 0.53
N PHE A 177 -19.71 7.23 0.49
CA PHE A 177 -18.91 7.89 -0.54
C PHE A 177 -18.99 7.19 -1.92
N LEU A 178 -19.24 5.87 -1.95
CA LEU A 178 -19.33 5.11 -3.20
C LEU A 178 -20.70 5.23 -3.88
N LYS A 179 -21.74 5.74 -3.19
CA LYS A 179 -23.09 5.94 -3.76
C LYS A 179 -23.05 6.80 -5.04
N LYS A 180 -22.14 7.77 -5.12
CA LYS A 180 -21.96 8.63 -6.30
C LYS A 180 -21.37 7.90 -7.52
N PHE A 181 -20.49 6.93 -7.29
CA PHE A 181 -19.91 6.12 -8.38
C PHE A 181 -20.85 5.01 -8.82
N ILE A 182 -21.63 4.47 -7.87
CA ILE A 182 -22.59 3.40 -8.12
C ILE A 182 -23.81 3.94 -8.89
N ASN A 183 -24.33 5.13 -8.56
CA ASN A 183 -25.55 5.69 -9.18
C ASN A 183 -25.33 6.46 -10.49
N SER A 184 -24.12 6.47 -11.07
CA SER A 184 -23.92 7.04 -12.40
C SER A 184 -24.50 6.09 -13.44
N GLU A 185 -25.69 6.40 -13.97
CA GLU A 185 -26.35 5.72 -15.11
C GLU A 185 -25.54 5.79 -16.42
N LYS A 186 -24.33 6.37 -16.41
CA LYS A 186 -23.39 6.34 -17.53
C LYS A 186 -22.20 5.43 -17.21
N LEU A 187 -22.48 4.13 -17.12
CA LEU A 187 -21.53 3.04 -17.35
C LEU A 187 -22.11 2.14 -18.44
#